data_AF-A0A353H6W6-F1
#
_entry.id   AF-A0A353H6W6-F1
#
_cell.length_a   1.000
_cell.length_b   1.000
_cell.length_c   1.000
_cell.angle_alpha   90.00
_cell.angle_beta   90.00
_cell.angle_gamma   90.00
#
_symmetry.space_group_name_H-M   'P 1'
#
loop_
_entity.id
_entity.type
_entity.pdbx_description
1 polymer ?
#
loop_
_entity_poly.entity_id
_entity_poly.type
_entity_poly.pdbx_seq_one_letter_code
_entity_poly.pdbx_strand_id
1 'polypeptide(L)'
;GIYIEAWDKHTYNIDVFNNTVHDISDADGFTLASEVGGLLENIHLYNNIAYNNDFNGLTFSNADSSPTPVTHPIEDCTVINNTFFNNGSDVWGGGIHNENPESKNIIIRNNIFSDNRHYQILLEVEGQNFTIDHNLIHGFRGSQEGETYGSEYVAEDPLFRNPAGADFHLQAGSPAVDSGSAQGAPADDFDGNIRPQGVGVDIGAYEFTLVVPVSVSPMTALPSIIMPLLLSE
;
A
#
# COMPACT_ATOMS: atom_id res chain seq x y z
N GLY A 1 -10.96 -1.68 -11.09
CA GLY A 1 -10.06 -2.83 -10.96
C GLY A 1 -10.73 -3.89 -10.11
N ILE A 2 -10.26 -4.11 -8.88
CA ILE A 2 -10.88 -5.07 -7.94
C ILE A 2 -12.02 -4.37 -7.19
N TYR A 3 -13.22 -4.94 -7.27
CA TYR A 3 -14.44 -4.43 -6.65
C TYR A 3 -14.90 -5.42 -5.57
N ILE A 4 -14.97 -4.97 -4.32
CA ILE A 4 -15.44 -5.77 -3.18
C ILE A 4 -16.75 -5.16 -2.69
N GLU A 5 -17.82 -5.93 -2.81
CA GLU A 5 -19.17 -5.43 -2.61
C GLU A 5 -19.98 -6.22 -1.60
N ALA A 6 -20.83 -5.50 -0.89
CA ALA A 6 -21.98 -6.01 -0.19
C ALA A 6 -23.25 -5.45 -0.86
N TRP A 7 -23.99 -6.27 -1.60
CA TRP A 7 -25.22 -5.81 -2.26
C TRP A 7 -26.36 -5.63 -1.25
N ASP A 8 -27.14 -6.68 -1.00
CA ASP A 8 -28.27 -6.72 -0.05
C ASP A 8 -27.99 -7.63 1.17
N LYS A 9 -26.74 -8.10 1.30
CA LYS A 9 -26.31 -9.08 2.30
C LYS A 9 -24.97 -8.71 2.89
N HIS A 10 -24.68 -9.32 4.04
CA HIS A 10 -23.40 -9.18 4.72
C HIS A 10 -22.28 -9.87 3.92
N THR A 11 -21.28 -9.10 3.48
CA THR A 11 -20.01 -9.56 2.91
C THR A 11 -18.89 -9.20 3.89
N TYR A 12 -18.09 -10.18 4.32
CA TYR A 12 -17.11 -9.94 5.38
C TYR A 12 -15.93 -10.91 5.38
N ASN A 13 -14.87 -10.56 6.13
CA ASN A 13 -13.63 -11.34 6.30
C ASN A 13 -12.92 -11.61 4.97
N ILE A 14 -12.55 -10.54 4.27
CA ILE A 14 -11.86 -10.65 2.97
C ILE A 14 -10.51 -9.98 3.06
N ASP A 15 -9.46 -10.75 2.76
CA ASP A 15 -8.11 -10.25 2.57
C ASP A 15 -7.86 -10.04 1.07
N VAL A 16 -7.43 -8.84 0.70
CA VAL A 16 -6.99 -8.48 -0.66
C VAL A 16 -5.54 -8.04 -0.53
N PHE A 17 -4.60 -8.86 -1.00
CA PHE A 17 -3.19 -8.60 -0.77
C PHE A 17 -2.28 -9.07 -1.89
N ASN A 18 -1.09 -8.46 -1.97
CA ASN A 18 -0.05 -8.73 -2.97
C ASN A 18 -0.57 -8.63 -4.41
N ASN A 19 -1.52 -7.71 -4.65
CA ASN A 19 -2.03 -7.42 -5.99
C ASN A 19 -1.36 -6.18 -6.56
N THR A 20 -1.10 -6.21 -7.86
CA THR A 20 -0.77 -5.02 -8.65
C THR A 20 -1.97 -4.67 -9.52
N VAL A 21 -2.57 -3.50 -9.30
CA VAL A 21 -3.72 -3.00 -10.06
C VAL A 21 -3.34 -1.70 -10.74
N HIS A 22 -3.28 -1.70 -12.06
CA HIS A 22 -2.74 -0.56 -12.79
C HIS A 22 -3.33 -0.37 -14.17
N ASP A 23 -3.16 0.86 -14.69
CA ASP A 23 -3.62 1.29 -16.01
C ASP A 23 -5.11 0.96 -16.24
N ILE A 24 -5.91 1.03 -15.17
CA ILE A 24 -7.36 0.86 -15.25
C ILE A 24 -7.96 2.12 -15.86
N SER A 25 -8.68 1.94 -16.96
CA SER A 25 -9.33 3.05 -17.66
C SER A 25 -10.75 3.30 -17.16
N ASP A 26 -11.12 4.58 -17.03
CA ASP A 26 -12.43 5.07 -16.59
C ASP A 26 -12.95 4.44 -15.27
N ALA A 27 -12.05 3.99 -14.38
CA ALA A 27 -12.42 3.37 -13.11
C ALA A 27 -11.29 3.44 -12.06
N ASP A 28 -11.65 3.17 -10.80
CA ASP A 28 -10.71 3.05 -9.69
C ASP A 28 -9.87 1.77 -9.80
N GLY A 29 -8.72 1.76 -9.12
CA GLY A 29 -7.93 0.55 -8.88
C GLY A 29 -8.72 -0.44 -8.01
N PHE A 30 -9.01 -0.04 -6.77
CA PHE A 30 -9.80 -0.79 -5.81
C PHE A 30 -11.08 -0.05 -5.44
N THR A 31 -12.16 -0.79 -5.17
CA THR A 31 -13.40 -0.20 -4.64
C THR A 31 -13.97 -1.08 -3.54
N LEU A 32 -14.30 -0.46 -2.41
CA LEU A 32 -15.11 -1.04 -1.34
C LEU A 32 -16.48 -0.40 -1.38
N ALA A 33 -17.53 -1.20 -1.53
CA ALA A 33 -18.89 -0.69 -1.68
C ALA A 33 -19.92 -1.51 -0.89
N SER A 34 -20.93 -0.80 -0.40
CA SER A 34 -22.21 -1.38 0.02
C SER A 34 -23.30 -0.73 -0.83
N GLU A 35 -24.19 -1.49 -1.46
CA GLU A 35 -25.16 -0.91 -2.41
C GLU A 35 -26.60 -0.80 -1.87
N VAL A 36 -27.17 -1.88 -1.35
CA VAL A 36 -28.61 -1.97 -1.00
C VAL A 36 -28.78 -2.48 0.43
N GLY A 37 -28.03 -1.87 1.36
CA GLY A 37 -28.07 -2.21 2.79
C GLY A 37 -27.25 -3.43 3.19
N GLY A 38 -26.51 -4.04 2.27
CA GLY A 38 -25.55 -5.09 2.60
C GLY A 38 -24.40 -4.54 3.42
N LEU A 39 -24.16 -5.09 4.61
CA LEU A 39 -22.98 -4.73 5.40
C LEU A 39 -21.70 -5.24 4.72
N LEU A 40 -20.74 -4.36 4.46
CA LEU A 40 -19.37 -4.74 4.11
C LEU A 40 -18.51 -4.59 5.37
N GLU A 41 -18.00 -5.67 5.93
CA GLU A 41 -17.30 -5.65 7.23
C GLU A 41 -15.96 -6.39 7.19
N ASN A 42 -14.96 -5.91 7.93
CA ASN A 42 -13.71 -6.63 8.15
C ASN A 42 -12.98 -7.01 6.85
N ILE A 43 -12.70 -5.98 6.04
CA ILE A 43 -11.93 -6.09 4.79
C ILE A 43 -10.51 -5.59 5.02
N HIS A 44 -9.52 -6.41 4.71
CA HIS A 44 -8.11 -6.05 4.84
C HIS A 44 -7.47 -5.91 3.46
N LEU A 45 -7.05 -4.69 3.12
CA LEU A 45 -6.24 -4.39 1.94
C LEU A 45 -4.82 -4.14 2.39
N TYR A 46 -3.90 -5.05 2.07
CA TYR A 46 -2.51 -4.88 2.45
C TYR A 46 -1.52 -5.35 1.41
N ASN A 47 -0.32 -4.77 1.41
CA ASN A 47 0.72 -5.07 0.41
C ASN A 47 0.19 -5.01 -1.03
N ASN A 48 -0.74 -4.11 -1.35
CA ASN A 48 -1.16 -3.92 -2.74
C ASN A 48 -0.43 -2.73 -3.34
N ILE A 49 -0.35 -2.74 -4.66
CA ILE A 49 0.20 -1.65 -5.45
C ILE A 49 -0.90 -1.20 -6.42
N ALA A 50 -1.32 0.06 -6.31
CA ALA A 50 -2.23 0.69 -7.25
C ALA A 50 -1.53 1.85 -7.96
N TYR A 51 -1.42 1.80 -9.28
CA TYR A 51 -0.80 2.89 -10.02
C TYR A 51 -1.39 3.17 -11.39
N ASN A 52 -1.29 4.42 -11.86
CA ASN A 52 -1.79 4.85 -13.17
C ASN A 52 -3.27 4.53 -13.45
N ASN A 53 -4.10 4.40 -12.43
CA ASN A 53 -5.54 4.22 -12.64
C ASN A 53 -6.19 5.59 -12.96
N ASP A 54 -7.18 5.62 -13.87
CA ASP A 54 -7.77 6.87 -14.36
C ASP A 54 -8.52 7.66 -13.27
N PHE A 55 -9.05 6.97 -12.26
CA PHE A 55 -9.62 7.59 -11.06
C PHE A 55 -8.76 7.30 -9.83
N ASN A 56 -9.31 6.70 -8.78
CA ASN A 56 -8.61 6.56 -7.53
C ASN A 56 -7.79 5.28 -7.48
N GLY A 57 -6.75 5.28 -6.66
CA GLY A 57 -6.11 4.05 -6.24
C GLY A 57 -7.09 3.15 -5.47
N LEU A 58 -7.85 3.73 -4.53
CA LEU A 58 -8.92 3.07 -3.79
C LEU A 58 -10.06 4.04 -3.46
N THR A 59 -11.30 3.58 -3.63
CA THR A 59 -12.52 4.30 -3.21
C THR A 59 -13.31 3.52 -2.16
N PHE A 60 -13.72 4.21 -1.09
CA PHE A 60 -14.83 3.78 -0.22
C PHE A 60 -16.12 4.41 -0.76
N SER A 61 -16.87 3.63 -1.53
CA SER A 61 -17.95 4.16 -2.35
C SER A 61 -19.28 4.24 -1.61
N ASN A 62 -20.05 5.28 -1.93
CA ASN A 62 -21.44 5.45 -1.50
C ASN A 62 -22.44 4.72 -2.41
N ALA A 63 -21.96 4.00 -3.43
CA ALA A 63 -22.75 3.20 -4.36
C ALA A 63 -23.98 3.91 -4.96
N ASP A 64 -23.83 5.18 -5.34
CA ASP A 64 -24.91 6.01 -5.90
C ASP A 64 -25.61 5.36 -7.11
N SER A 65 -26.77 4.75 -6.85
CA SER A 65 -27.85 4.54 -7.83
C SER A 65 -29.18 4.03 -7.24
N SER A 66 -29.28 3.76 -5.93
CA SER A 66 -30.54 3.24 -5.36
C SER A 66 -31.59 4.35 -5.19
N PRO A 67 -32.78 4.25 -5.83
CA PRO A 67 -33.83 5.27 -5.78
C PRO A 67 -34.60 5.31 -4.44
N THR A 68 -34.15 4.56 -3.43
CA THR A 68 -34.77 4.48 -2.11
C THR A 68 -33.73 4.77 -1.04
N PRO A 69 -34.10 5.38 0.11
CA PRO A 69 -33.16 5.55 1.22
C PRO A 69 -32.76 4.16 1.71
N VAL A 70 -31.58 3.72 1.27
CA VAL A 70 -30.90 2.51 1.71
C VAL A 70 -29.58 2.94 2.34
N THR A 71 -29.15 2.19 3.34
CA THR A 71 -27.88 2.44 4.02
C THR A 71 -26.74 1.83 3.21
N HIS A 72 -25.55 2.42 3.31
CA HIS A 72 -24.34 1.95 2.62
C HIS A 72 -23.22 1.55 3.62
N PRO A 73 -23.47 0.68 4.61
CA PRO A 73 -22.53 0.44 5.68
C PRO A 73 -21.24 -0.27 5.22
N ILE A 74 -20.11 0.36 5.50
CA ILE A 74 -18.77 -0.21 5.37
C ILE A 74 -18.08 -0.08 6.73
N GLU A 75 -17.78 -1.19 7.40
CA GLU A 75 -17.26 -1.17 8.78
C GLU A 75 -15.96 -1.98 8.95
N ASP A 76 -15.10 -1.54 9.86
CA ASP A 76 -13.93 -2.30 10.34
C ASP A 76 -12.93 -2.71 9.23
N CYS A 77 -12.74 -1.87 8.21
CA CYS A 77 -11.80 -2.13 7.13
C CYS A 77 -10.41 -1.52 7.42
N THR A 78 -9.36 -2.19 6.96
CA THR A 78 -7.97 -1.72 7.09
C THR A 78 -7.29 -1.63 5.73
N VAL A 79 -6.56 -0.53 5.49
CA VAL A 79 -5.71 -0.30 4.32
C VAL A 79 -4.30 -0.08 4.86
N ILE A 80 -3.48 -1.14 4.83
CA ILE A 80 -2.18 -1.15 5.52
C ILE A 80 -1.03 -1.55 4.59
N ASN A 81 0.08 -0.83 4.60
CA ASN A 81 1.27 -1.21 3.83
C ASN A 81 1.00 -1.37 2.33
N ASN A 82 0.24 -0.46 1.71
CA ASN A 82 0.02 -0.41 0.27
C ASN A 82 0.85 0.72 -0.37
N THR A 83 1.02 0.66 -1.70
CA THR A 83 1.64 1.74 -2.49
C THR A 83 0.64 2.27 -3.52
N PHE A 84 0.30 3.55 -3.43
CA PHE A 84 -0.57 4.28 -4.34
C PHE A 84 0.23 5.32 -5.11
N PHE A 85 0.45 5.10 -6.40
CA PHE A 85 1.32 5.94 -7.22
C PHE A 85 0.65 6.45 -8.50
N ASN A 86 0.70 7.76 -8.75
CA ASN A 86 0.24 8.36 -10.02
C ASN A 86 -1.18 7.93 -10.45
N ASN A 87 -2.07 7.68 -9.49
CA ASN A 87 -3.49 7.49 -9.78
C ASN A 87 -4.17 8.83 -10.01
N GLY A 88 -5.20 8.83 -10.84
CA GLY A 88 -5.98 9.98 -11.25
C GLY A 88 -5.71 10.39 -12.69
N SER A 89 -6.65 11.14 -13.24
CA SER A 89 -6.61 11.73 -14.57
C SER A 89 -6.33 13.24 -14.50
N ASP A 90 -6.31 13.88 -15.66
CA ASP A 90 -6.19 15.34 -15.75
C ASP A 90 -7.43 16.06 -15.20
N VAL A 91 -8.55 15.34 -15.01
CA VAL A 91 -9.83 15.90 -14.56
C VAL A 91 -10.05 15.67 -13.06
N TRP A 92 -9.83 14.44 -12.59
CA TRP A 92 -10.08 14.05 -11.20
C TRP A 92 -9.35 12.75 -10.83
N GLY A 93 -9.27 12.46 -9.53
CA GLY A 93 -8.78 11.19 -8.98
C GLY A 93 -7.44 11.33 -8.26
N GLY A 94 -7.21 10.42 -7.31
CA GLY A 94 -6.03 10.45 -6.46
C GLY A 94 -5.71 9.11 -5.81
N GLY A 95 -5.07 9.13 -4.64
CA GLY A 95 -4.70 7.92 -3.91
C GLY A 95 -5.92 7.20 -3.33
N ILE A 96 -6.41 7.67 -2.17
CA ILE A 96 -7.65 7.18 -1.55
C ILE A 96 -8.73 8.27 -1.57
N HIS A 97 -9.96 7.86 -1.85
CA HIS A 97 -11.16 8.70 -1.76
C HIS A 97 -12.20 8.02 -0.87
N ASN A 98 -12.70 8.73 0.16
CA ASN A 98 -13.90 8.35 0.88
C ASN A 98 -15.04 9.28 0.49
N GLU A 99 -16.05 8.72 -0.17
CA GLU A 99 -17.31 9.39 -0.52
C GLU A 99 -18.50 8.83 0.25
N ASN A 100 -18.27 7.86 1.14
CA ASN A 100 -19.30 7.19 1.93
C ASN A 100 -19.31 7.70 3.39
N PRO A 101 -20.40 8.35 3.85
CA PRO A 101 -20.52 8.86 5.22
C PRO A 101 -20.82 7.76 6.26
N GLU A 102 -21.21 6.58 5.81
CA GLU A 102 -21.47 5.39 6.64
C GLU A 102 -20.22 4.50 6.80
N SER A 103 -19.12 4.82 6.11
CA SER A 103 -17.81 4.22 6.39
C SER A 103 -17.43 4.44 7.85
N LYS A 104 -17.11 3.36 8.57
CA LYS A 104 -16.86 3.40 10.01
C LYS A 104 -15.70 2.52 10.44
N ASN A 105 -14.94 2.99 11.43
CA ASN A 105 -13.79 2.30 12.01
C ASN A 105 -12.73 1.91 10.96
N ILE A 106 -12.41 2.84 10.06
CA ILE A 106 -11.46 2.60 8.97
C ILE A 106 -10.04 2.94 9.43
N ILE A 107 -9.08 2.05 9.18
CA ILE A 107 -7.66 2.27 9.43
C ILE A 107 -6.92 2.43 8.11
N ILE A 108 -6.22 3.55 7.92
CA ILE A 108 -5.33 3.81 6.79
C ILE A 108 -3.93 4.06 7.36
N ARG A 109 -3.05 3.06 7.26
CA ARG A 109 -1.75 3.08 7.96
C ARG A 109 -0.59 2.56 7.12
N ASN A 110 0.61 3.08 7.32
CA ASN A 110 1.83 2.59 6.66
C ASN A 110 1.75 2.55 5.13
N ASN A 111 0.89 3.32 4.48
CA ASN A 111 0.81 3.34 3.03
C ASN A 111 1.72 4.43 2.45
N ILE A 112 2.26 4.19 1.26
CA ILE A 112 2.89 5.24 0.46
C ILE A 112 1.84 5.81 -0.50
N PHE A 113 1.69 7.13 -0.49
CA PHE A 113 0.99 7.90 -1.49
C PHE A 113 1.99 8.84 -2.16
N SER A 114 2.25 8.66 -3.45
CA SER A 114 3.18 9.51 -4.18
C SER A 114 2.65 9.86 -5.56
N ASP A 115 2.72 11.14 -5.90
CA ASP A 115 2.43 11.66 -7.25
C ASP A 115 1.04 11.33 -7.80
N ASN A 116 0.08 10.89 -6.96
CA ASN A 116 -1.34 10.82 -7.35
C ASN A 116 -1.82 12.22 -7.78
N ARG A 117 -2.74 12.35 -8.74
CA ARG A 117 -2.88 13.58 -9.55
C ARG A 117 -3.61 14.75 -8.90
N HIS A 118 -4.68 14.51 -8.13
CA HIS A 118 -5.44 15.59 -7.47
C HIS A 118 -5.28 15.62 -5.96
N TYR A 119 -5.12 14.47 -5.33
CA TYR A 119 -4.97 14.33 -3.88
C TYR A 119 -4.26 13.03 -3.53
N GLN A 120 -3.69 12.97 -2.33
CA GLN A 120 -3.12 11.73 -1.79
C GLN A 120 -4.18 10.92 -1.03
N ILE A 121 -4.84 11.54 -0.05
CA ILE A 121 -5.96 10.97 0.71
C ILE A 121 -7.04 12.04 0.83
N LEU A 122 -8.24 11.77 0.29
CA LEU A 122 -9.38 12.68 0.33
C LEU A 122 -10.53 12.03 1.11
N LEU A 123 -10.92 12.68 2.21
CA LEU A 123 -12.19 12.41 2.89
C LEU A 123 -13.20 13.46 2.43
N GLU A 124 -13.81 13.25 1.26
CA GLU A 124 -14.80 14.19 0.71
C GLU A 124 -16.01 14.29 1.63
N VAL A 125 -16.38 13.16 2.23
CA VAL A 125 -17.27 13.11 3.40
C VAL A 125 -16.52 12.49 4.56
N GLU A 126 -16.73 13.02 5.76
CA GLU A 126 -16.20 12.40 6.98
C GLU A 126 -17.00 11.12 7.27
N GLY A 127 -16.30 9.99 7.32
CA GLY A 127 -16.83 8.78 7.93
C GLY A 127 -16.70 8.82 9.46
N GLN A 128 -16.96 7.70 10.10
CA GLN A 128 -16.97 7.58 11.57
C GLN A 128 -15.71 6.87 12.05
N ASN A 129 -14.94 7.47 12.97
CA ASN A 129 -13.76 6.87 13.59
C ASN A 129 -12.66 6.42 12.60
N PHE A 130 -12.25 7.31 11.69
CA PHE A 130 -11.09 7.06 10.84
C PHE A 130 -9.79 7.20 11.63
N THR A 131 -8.90 6.23 11.50
CA THR A 131 -7.52 6.30 11.98
C THR A 131 -6.59 6.37 10.78
N ILE A 132 -6.03 7.55 10.52
CA ILE A 132 -5.10 7.79 9.42
C ILE A 132 -3.76 8.17 10.05
N ASP A 133 -2.79 7.26 10.00
CA ASP A 133 -1.49 7.50 10.62
C ASP A 133 -0.32 6.78 9.93
N HIS A 134 0.91 7.19 10.21
CA HIS A 134 2.15 6.54 9.71
C HIS A 134 2.18 6.32 8.19
N ASN A 135 1.47 7.15 7.42
CA ASN A 135 1.53 7.11 5.97
C ASN A 135 2.64 8.05 5.48
N LEU A 136 3.24 7.71 4.35
CA LEU A 136 4.11 8.61 3.62
C LEU A 136 3.30 9.30 2.52
N ILE A 137 3.29 10.63 2.55
CA ILE A 137 2.48 11.49 1.68
C ILE A 137 3.41 12.40 0.87
N HIS A 138 3.70 12.01 -0.36
CA HIS A 138 4.48 12.80 -1.30
C HIS A 138 3.55 13.42 -2.36
N GLY A 139 3.60 14.74 -2.51
CA GLY A 139 2.73 15.46 -3.45
C GLY A 139 1.35 15.80 -2.88
N PHE A 140 1.25 16.08 -1.58
CA PHE A 140 0.06 16.70 -0.99
C PHE A 140 -0.22 18.07 -1.62
N ARG A 141 -1.48 18.36 -1.96
CA ARG A 141 -1.83 19.62 -2.65
C ARG A 141 -2.62 20.58 -1.79
N GLY A 142 -3.47 20.08 -0.90
CA GLY A 142 -4.43 20.86 -0.14
C GLY A 142 -5.44 21.58 -1.03
N SER A 143 -5.62 21.12 -2.28
CA SER A 143 -6.51 21.76 -3.26
C SER A 143 -7.96 21.29 -3.12
N GLN A 144 -8.19 20.14 -2.49
CA GLN A 144 -9.52 19.63 -2.20
C GLN A 144 -9.84 19.79 -0.71
N GLU A 145 -11.07 20.19 -0.42
CA GLU A 145 -11.60 20.14 0.95
C GLU A 145 -11.65 18.69 1.41
N GLY A 146 -11.07 18.40 2.58
CA GLY A 146 -10.97 17.04 3.11
C GLY A 146 -9.69 16.28 2.73
N GLU A 147 -8.76 16.87 1.95
CA GLU A 147 -7.44 16.26 1.78
C GLU A 147 -6.65 16.30 3.10
N THR A 148 -6.08 15.17 3.52
CA THR A 148 -5.46 15.03 4.85
C THR A 148 -4.15 14.25 4.82
N TYR A 149 -3.22 14.63 5.70
CA TYR A 149 -2.04 13.83 6.01
C TYR A 149 -2.32 12.73 7.05
N GLY A 150 -3.38 12.89 7.85
CA GLY A 150 -3.53 12.16 9.10
C GLY A 150 -2.53 12.61 10.17
N SER A 151 -2.07 11.67 10.98
CA SER A 151 -1.09 11.89 12.07
C SER A 151 0.16 11.04 11.90
N GLU A 152 1.26 11.36 12.59
CA GLU A 152 2.51 10.58 12.54
C GLU A 152 3.00 10.30 11.10
N TYR A 153 2.70 11.21 10.18
CA TYR A 153 2.97 11.05 8.75
C TYR A 153 4.42 11.42 8.40
N VAL A 154 4.89 10.88 7.28
CA VAL A 154 6.12 11.31 6.59
C VAL A 154 5.70 12.09 5.34
N ALA A 155 6.29 13.25 5.06
CA ALA A 155 5.92 14.07 3.90
C ALA A 155 7.13 14.38 3.00
N GLU A 156 7.77 13.33 2.52
CA GLU A 156 9.00 13.37 1.71
C GLU A 156 8.92 12.38 0.55
N ASP A 157 9.79 12.51 -0.44
CA ASP A 157 9.90 11.58 -1.58
C ASP A 157 10.20 10.15 -1.06
N PRO A 158 9.43 9.12 -1.46
CA PRO A 158 9.69 7.73 -1.04
C PRO A 158 11.00 7.15 -1.60
N LEU A 159 11.68 7.82 -2.52
CA LEU A 159 12.91 7.38 -3.17
C LEU A 159 12.76 5.97 -3.77
N PHE A 160 11.75 5.78 -4.60
CA PHE A 160 11.57 4.54 -5.36
C PHE A 160 12.73 4.29 -6.33
N ARG A 161 13.14 3.03 -6.53
CA ARG A 161 14.24 2.67 -7.43
C ARG A 161 13.98 3.06 -8.88
N ASN A 162 12.80 2.74 -9.42
CA ASN A 162 12.40 3.12 -10.77
C ASN A 162 10.86 3.11 -10.92
N PRO A 163 10.18 4.15 -10.43
CA PRO A 163 8.71 4.18 -10.46
C PRO A 163 8.15 4.25 -11.89
N ALA A 164 8.87 4.85 -12.84
CA ALA A 164 8.48 4.85 -14.26
C ALA A 164 8.50 3.45 -14.90
N GLY A 165 9.28 2.53 -14.34
CA GLY A 165 9.30 1.11 -14.70
C GLY A 165 8.51 0.21 -13.77
N ALA A 166 7.61 0.77 -12.94
CA ALA A 166 6.84 0.06 -11.91
C ALA A 166 7.69 -0.67 -10.84
N ASP A 167 8.92 -0.20 -10.61
CA ASP A 167 9.76 -0.66 -9.50
C ASP A 167 9.64 0.31 -8.33
N PHE A 168 8.73 -0.05 -7.41
CA PHE A 168 8.44 0.70 -6.20
C PHE A 168 9.25 0.23 -4.98
N HIS A 169 10.30 -0.55 -5.18
CA HIS A 169 11.24 -0.83 -4.10
C HIS A 169 11.90 0.46 -3.64
N LEU A 170 12.17 0.54 -2.34
CA LEU A 170 12.82 1.67 -1.73
C LEU A 170 14.33 1.66 -2.04
N GLN A 171 14.89 2.86 -2.21
CA GLN A 171 16.34 3.08 -2.21
C GLN A 171 16.87 3.24 -0.79
N ALA A 172 18.19 3.03 -0.63
CA ALA A 172 18.86 3.31 0.62
C ALA A 172 18.72 4.80 0.98
N GLY A 173 18.33 5.09 2.22
CA GLY A 173 18.08 6.45 2.69
C GLY A 173 16.67 6.98 2.39
N SER A 174 15.77 6.13 1.87
CA SER A 174 14.35 6.48 1.78
C SER A 174 13.78 6.80 3.17
N PRO A 175 12.96 7.86 3.29
CA PRO A 175 12.31 8.23 4.55
C PRO A 175 11.19 7.25 4.94
N ALA A 176 10.80 6.34 4.04
CA ALA A 176 9.86 5.26 4.33
C ALA A 176 10.50 4.12 5.15
N VAL A 177 11.83 4.00 5.13
CA VAL A 177 12.56 2.91 5.80
C VAL A 177 12.53 3.10 7.31
N ASP A 178 12.17 2.03 8.04
CA ASP A 178 12.04 1.97 9.50
C ASP A 178 11.06 2.99 10.12
N SER A 179 10.20 3.61 9.32
CA SER A 179 9.32 4.73 9.74
C SER A 179 7.86 4.33 9.98
N GLY A 180 7.49 3.09 9.69
CA GLY A 180 6.13 2.58 9.86
C GLY A 180 5.82 2.10 11.27
N SER A 181 4.53 1.99 11.57
CA SER A 181 4.03 1.37 12.80
C SER A 181 3.97 -0.15 12.68
N ALA A 182 4.40 -0.87 13.72
CA ALA A 182 4.24 -2.33 13.77
C ALA A 182 2.77 -2.78 13.97
N GLN A 183 1.85 -1.86 14.30
CA GLN A 183 0.47 -2.20 14.62
C GLN A 183 -0.33 -2.56 13.37
N GLY A 184 -0.65 -3.85 13.22
CA GLY A 184 -1.46 -4.38 12.12
C GLY A 184 -0.68 -4.56 10.82
N ALA A 185 0.64 -4.31 10.82
CA ALA A 185 1.50 -4.57 9.67
C ALA A 185 1.50 -6.08 9.34
N PRO A 186 1.39 -6.47 8.05
CA PRO A 186 1.52 -7.85 7.62
C PRO A 186 2.92 -8.40 7.92
N ALA A 187 3.01 -9.70 8.21
CA ALA A 187 4.27 -10.36 8.57
C ALA A 187 5.32 -10.34 7.46
N ASP A 188 4.88 -10.42 6.20
CA ASP A 188 5.73 -10.43 5.01
C ASP A 188 5.33 -9.29 4.08
N ASP A 189 6.26 -8.76 3.30
CA ASP A 189 6.03 -7.73 2.28
C ASP A 189 5.49 -8.29 0.95
N PHE A 190 5.38 -7.42 -0.07
CA PHE A 190 4.93 -7.82 -1.41
C PHE A 190 5.78 -8.94 -2.02
N ASP A 191 7.09 -8.93 -1.78
CA ASP A 191 8.07 -9.89 -2.29
C ASP A 191 8.24 -11.14 -1.38
N GLY A 192 7.56 -11.16 -0.24
CA GLY A 192 7.66 -12.22 0.76
C GLY A 192 8.85 -12.07 1.73
N ASN A 193 9.44 -10.88 1.83
CA ASN A 193 10.45 -10.58 2.84
C ASN A 193 9.76 -10.35 4.19
N ILE A 194 10.30 -10.95 5.25
CA ILE A 194 9.77 -10.75 6.61
C ILE A 194 9.92 -9.30 7.06
N ARG A 195 8.93 -8.79 7.79
CA ARG A 195 9.00 -7.49 8.47
C ARG A 195 9.27 -7.63 9.97
N PRO A 196 10.05 -6.74 10.59
CA PRO A 196 10.92 -5.75 9.94
C PRO A 196 12.24 -6.38 9.47
N GLN A 197 12.85 -5.84 8.41
CA GLN A 197 14.25 -6.14 8.06
C GLN A 197 15.24 -5.25 8.82
N GLY A 198 14.82 -4.05 9.21
CA GLY A 198 15.60 -3.07 9.95
C GLY A 198 15.17 -2.93 11.41
N VAL A 199 15.17 -1.68 11.89
CA VAL A 199 14.73 -1.33 13.26
C VAL A 199 13.21 -1.29 13.37
N GLY A 200 12.51 -0.97 12.28
CA GLY A 200 11.07 -0.79 12.22
C GLY A 200 10.48 -1.35 10.93
N VAL A 201 9.15 -1.35 10.86
CA VAL A 201 8.43 -1.70 9.62
C VAL A 201 8.61 -0.57 8.62
N ASP A 202 8.81 -0.88 7.35
CA ASP A 202 8.82 0.15 6.32
C ASP A 202 7.40 0.57 5.94
N ILE A 203 7.23 1.85 5.60
CA ILE A 203 5.99 2.35 5.00
C ILE A 203 5.93 1.87 3.55
N GLY A 204 4.79 1.35 3.12
CA GLY A 204 4.52 0.91 1.75
C GLY A 204 4.48 -0.61 1.57
N ALA A 205 4.35 -1.04 0.32
CA ALA A 205 4.19 -2.45 -0.04
C ALA A 205 5.47 -3.30 0.10
N TYR A 206 6.65 -2.68 0.03
CA TYR A 206 7.94 -3.36 0.05
C TYR A 206 8.72 -3.02 1.31
N GLU A 207 9.43 -4.02 1.84
CA GLU A 207 10.43 -3.85 2.88
C GLU A 207 11.81 -3.65 2.23
N PHE A 208 12.56 -2.67 2.70
CA PHE A 208 13.91 -2.38 2.26
C PHE A 208 14.87 -3.45 2.80
N THR A 209 15.39 -4.24 1.88
CA THR A 209 16.40 -5.26 2.18
C THR A 209 17.80 -4.69 1.88
N LEU A 210 18.67 -4.68 2.89
CA LEU A 210 20.09 -4.48 2.66
C LEU A 210 20.65 -5.73 2.00
N VAL A 211 20.89 -5.68 0.69
CA VAL A 211 21.65 -6.72 0.01
C VAL A 211 23.09 -6.62 0.48
N VAL A 212 23.44 -7.33 1.57
CA VAL A 212 24.83 -7.45 2.01
C VAL A 212 25.51 -8.37 0.98
N PRO A 213 26.44 -7.87 0.15
CA PRO A 213 27.18 -8.76 -0.73
C PRO A 213 27.99 -9.69 0.17
N VAL A 214 27.71 -10.99 0.09
CA VAL A 214 28.53 -12.00 0.76
C VAL A 214 29.93 -11.89 0.16
N SER A 215 30.84 -11.30 0.93
CA SER A 215 32.26 -11.31 0.60
C SER A 215 32.76 -12.74 0.80
N VAL A 216 32.64 -13.57 -0.23
CA VAL A 216 33.38 -14.81 -0.31
C VAL A 216 34.86 -14.43 -0.42
N SER A 217 35.56 -14.39 0.72
CA SER A 217 37.02 -14.37 0.69
C SER A 217 37.46 -15.59 -0.13
N PRO A 218 38.27 -15.42 -1.18
CA PRO A 218 38.78 -16.56 -1.93
C PRO A 218 39.51 -17.45 -0.93
N MET A 219 39.03 -18.69 -0.80
CA MET A 219 39.72 -19.71 -0.03
C MET A 219 41.13 -19.79 -0.58
N THR A 220 42.11 -19.32 0.18
CA THR A 220 43.51 -19.40 -0.21
C THR A 220 43.82 -20.88 -0.40
N ALA A 221 44.12 -21.27 -1.64
CA ALA A 221 44.52 -22.62 -1.94
C ALA A 221 45.71 -22.97 -1.04
N LEU A 222 45.54 -23.99 -0.19
CA LEU A 222 46.65 -24.53 0.60
C LEU A 222 47.77 -24.91 -0.38
N PRO A 223 49.04 -24.57 -0.11
CA PRO A 223 50.14 -24.89 -1.01
C PRO A 223 50.20 -26.42 -1.21
N SER A 224 50.17 -26.84 -2.47
CA SER A 224 50.30 -28.24 -2.85
C SER A 224 51.57 -28.84 -2.25
N ILE A 225 51.42 -29.77 -1.31
CA ILE A 225 52.53 -30.59 -0.82
C ILE A 225 52.90 -31.53 -1.97
N ILE A 226 53.97 -31.19 -2.70
CA ILE A 226 54.63 -32.12 -3.62
C ILE A 226 55.33 -33.16 -2.75
N MET A 227 54.72 -34.33 -2.63
CA MET A 227 55.32 -35.48 -1.97
C MET A 227 56.38 -36.07 -2.93
N PRO A 228 57.67 -36.14 -2.58
CA PRO A 228 58.67 -36.75 -3.44
C PRO A 228 58.40 -38.25 -3.55
N LEU A 229 58.40 -38.76 -4.78
CA LEU A 229 58.30 -40.18 -5.10
C LEU A 229 59.54 -40.89 -4.53
N LEU A 230 59.39 -41.69 -3.47
CA LEU A 230 60.39 -42.66 -3.07
C LEU A 230 60.24 -43.89 -3.98
N LEU A 231 61.13 -43.98 -4.98
CA LEU A 231 61.40 -45.24 -5.68
C LEU A 231 62.14 -46.17 -4.71
N SER A 232 61.51 -47.30 -4.37
CA SER A 232 62.20 -48.45 -3.78
C SER A 232 62.46 -49.49 -4.86
N GLU A 233 63.68 -50.02 -4.83
CA GLU A 233 64.28 -51.04 -5.72
C GLU A 233 63.45 -52.31 -5.93
#